data_AF-B4SF53-F1
#
_entry.id   AF-B4SF53-F1
#
_cell.length_a   1.000
_cell.length_b   1.000
_cell.length_c   1.000
_cell.angle_alpha   90.00
_cell.angle_beta   90.00
_cell.angle_gamma   90.00
#
_symmetry.space_group_name_H-M   'P 1'
#
loop_
_entity.id
_entity.type
_entity.pdbx_description
1 polymer ?
#
loop_
_entity_poly.entity_id
_entity_poly.type
_entity_poly.pdbx_seq_one_letter_code
_entity_poly.pdbx_strand_id
1 'polypeptide(L)'
;MLSIAAESPASYGSDADDASSAAYRDIPGLRKAATLKEIEAQGWSLNPGRYVGVAAGEAVSDEDFKAQLETLNEELELLNAQARELEATIACNVAQILES
;
A
#
# COMPACT_ATOMS: atom_id res chain seq x y z
N MET A 1 -41.47 -1.29 12.33
CA MET A 1 -41.02 -1.05 10.95
C MET A 1 -41.22 0.43 10.63
N LEU A 2 -40.16 1.22 10.68
CA LEU A 2 -40.13 2.54 10.04
C LEU A 2 -38.85 2.57 9.21
N SER A 3 -39.03 2.70 7.89
CA SER A 3 -37.96 2.80 6.89
C SER A 3 -37.37 4.20 6.95
N ILE A 4 -36.10 4.34 7.31
CA ILE A 4 -35.35 5.59 7.13
C ILE A 4 -34.72 5.52 5.74
N ALA A 5 -35.27 6.31 4.82
CA ALA A 5 -34.65 6.59 3.54
C ALA A 5 -33.37 7.39 3.77
N ALA A 6 -32.27 6.99 3.14
CA ALA A 6 -31.02 7.73 3.15
C ALA A 6 -31.22 9.08 2.44
N GLU A 7 -31.06 10.19 3.17
CA GLU A 7 -31.06 11.53 2.61
C GLU A 7 -29.79 11.75 1.75
N SER A 8 -29.99 12.34 0.57
CA SER A 8 -28.93 12.78 -0.36
C SER A 8 -28.04 13.86 0.28
N PRO A 9 -26.72 13.87 0.03
CA PRO A 9 -25.85 14.89 0.58
C PRO A 9 -26.06 16.25 -0.11
N ALA A 10 -25.94 17.30 0.70
CA ALA A 10 -26.24 18.69 0.38
C ALA A 10 -25.54 19.23 -0.88
N SER A 11 -26.27 20.04 -1.63
CA SER A 11 -25.76 20.95 -2.65
C SER A 11 -24.89 22.04 -2.00
N TYR A 12 -23.66 22.23 -2.48
CA TYR A 12 -22.76 23.28 -2.01
C TYR A 12 -22.44 24.26 -3.15
N GLY A 13 -22.87 25.51 -2.96
CA GLY A 13 -22.29 26.72 -3.55
C GLY A 13 -22.48 26.94 -5.06
N SER A 14 -23.37 27.87 -5.43
CA SER A 14 -23.32 28.59 -6.69
C SER A 14 -22.34 29.75 -6.56
N ASP A 15 -21.31 29.79 -7.39
CA ASP A 15 -20.84 31.00 -8.09
C ASP A 15 -19.93 30.58 -9.25
N ALA A 16 -20.14 31.25 -10.38
CA ALA A 16 -19.76 30.82 -11.71
C ALA A 16 -18.25 30.77 -11.96
N ASP A 17 -17.79 29.62 -12.49
CA ASP A 17 -16.69 29.58 -13.46
C ASP A 17 -16.96 28.42 -14.44
N ASP A 18 -16.85 28.75 -15.73
CA ASP A 18 -17.08 27.87 -16.88
C ASP A 18 -15.99 26.80 -16.99
N ALA A 19 -16.21 25.67 -16.32
CA ALA A 19 -15.59 24.39 -16.64
C ALA A 19 -16.57 23.31 -16.22
N SER A 20 -17.09 22.53 -17.17
CA SER A 20 -18.09 21.47 -16.94
C SER A 20 -17.88 20.79 -15.58
N SER A 21 -18.86 20.90 -14.67
CA SER A 21 -18.78 20.31 -13.33
C SER A 21 -18.67 18.78 -13.46
N ALA A 22 -17.45 18.26 -13.51
CA ALA A 22 -17.23 16.84 -13.66
C ALA A 22 -17.71 16.16 -12.37
N ALA A 23 -18.80 15.39 -12.48
CA ALA A 23 -19.34 14.63 -11.36
C ALA A 23 -18.26 13.72 -10.77
N TYR A 24 -18.28 13.57 -9.44
CA TYR A 24 -17.37 12.65 -8.76
C TYR A 24 -17.60 11.23 -9.28
N ARG A 25 -16.49 10.52 -9.52
CA ARG A 25 -16.49 9.11 -9.89
C ARG A 25 -15.31 8.40 -9.25
N ASP A 26 -15.56 7.18 -8.83
CA ASP A 26 -14.51 6.26 -8.43
C ASP A 26 -13.64 5.91 -9.64
N ILE A 27 -12.33 5.90 -9.44
CA ILE A 27 -11.32 5.53 -10.44
C ILE A 27 -10.41 4.49 -9.79
N PRO A 28 -10.39 3.24 -10.29
CA PRO A 28 -9.51 2.19 -9.78
C PRO A 28 -8.06 2.64 -9.70
N GLY A 29 -7.40 2.36 -8.58
CA GLY A 29 -6.03 2.77 -8.29
C GLY A 29 -5.82 4.25 -7.95
N LEU A 30 -6.86 5.10 -7.99
CA LEU A 30 -6.69 6.55 -7.80
C LEU A 30 -7.60 7.15 -6.73
N ARG A 31 -8.92 6.99 -6.85
CA ARG A 31 -9.89 7.59 -5.91
C ARG A 31 -11.13 6.73 -5.76
N LYS A 32 -11.63 6.60 -4.53
CA LYS A 32 -12.90 5.94 -4.22
C LYS A 32 -13.62 6.69 -3.09
N ALA A 33 -14.93 6.84 -3.18
CA ALA A 33 -15.76 7.21 -2.05
C ALA A 33 -15.97 5.99 -1.14
N ALA A 34 -15.39 6.01 0.06
CA ALA A 34 -15.56 4.96 1.07
C ALA A 34 -16.62 5.36 2.09
N THR A 35 -17.50 4.42 2.44
CA THR A 35 -18.49 4.59 3.50
C THR A 35 -17.84 4.47 4.89
N LEU A 36 -18.46 5.06 5.91
CA LEU A 36 -17.97 4.92 7.30
C LEU A 36 -17.90 3.45 7.75
N LYS A 37 -18.82 2.60 7.28
CA LYS A 37 -18.82 1.16 7.57
C LYS A 37 -17.62 0.45 6.94
N GLU A 38 -17.23 0.80 5.72
CA GLU A 38 -16.01 0.26 5.09
C GLU A 38 -14.75 0.71 5.84
N ILE A 39 -14.73 1.97 6.30
CA ILE A 39 -13.59 2.52 7.07
C ILE A 39 -13.45 1.82 8.42
N GLU A 40 -14.55 1.62 9.14
CA GLU A 40 -14.58 0.89 10.41
C GLU A 40 -14.08 -0.55 10.23
N ALA A 41 -14.54 -1.24 9.18
CA ALA A 41 -14.10 -2.60 8.87
C ALA A 41 -12.59 -2.69 8.55
N GLN A 42 -11.97 -1.60 8.10
CA GLN A 42 -10.53 -1.49 7.87
C GLN A 42 -9.75 -0.97 9.11
N GLY A 43 -10.38 -0.95 10.29
CA GLY A 43 -9.75 -0.49 11.53
C GLY A 43 -9.45 1.01 11.52
N TRP A 44 -10.31 1.80 10.86
CA TRP A 44 -10.16 3.26 10.70
C TRP A 44 -8.92 3.71 9.93
N SER A 45 -8.23 2.80 9.25
CA SER A 45 -7.11 3.14 8.39
C SER A 45 -7.59 3.85 7.13
N LEU A 46 -7.11 5.07 6.89
CA LEU A 46 -7.43 5.86 5.69
C LEU A 46 -6.41 5.68 4.55
N ASN A 47 -5.54 4.68 4.64
CA ASN A 47 -4.56 4.39 3.60
C ASN A 47 -5.27 4.08 2.27
N PRO A 48 -5.09 4.88 1.20
CA PRO A 48 -5.89 4.78 -0.02
C PRO A 48 -5.90 3.38 -0.65
N GLY A 49 -4.78 2.66 -0.58
CA GLY A 49 -4.64 1.29 -1.09
C GLY A 49 -5.65 0.29 -0.51
N ARG A 50 -6.30 0.60 0.62
CA ARG A 50 -7.39 -0.22 1.18
C ARG A 50 -8.72 -0.07 0.46
N TYR A 51 -8.89 0.97 -0.35
CA TYR A 51 -10.16 1.36 -0.93
C TYR A 51 -10.12 1.45 -2.45
N VAL A 52 -9.03 1.99 -3.03
CA VAL A 52 -9.01 2.33 -4.45
C VAL A 52 -8.81 1.13 -5.38
N GLY A 53 -8.46 -0.04 -4.85
CA GLY A 53 -8.08 -1.21 -5.66
C GLY A 53 -6.82 -0.94 -6.48
N VAL A 54 -6.63 -1.69 -7.56
CA VAL A 54 -5.52 -1.48 -8.50
C VAL A 54 -6.09 -0.92 -9.80
N ALA A 55 -5.42 0.07 -10.38
CA ALA A 55 -5.74 0.48 -11.74
C ALA A 55 -5.57 -0.73 -12.68
N ALA A 56 -6.24 -0.75 -13.83
CA ALA A 56 -5.90 -1.71 -14.87
C ALA A 56 -4.48 -1.38 -15.39
N GLY A 57 -3.47 -1.90 -14.71
CA GLY A 57 -2.07 -1.87 -15.13
C GLY A 57 -1.70 -3.15 -15.88
N GLU A 58 -0.45 -3.26 -16.29
CA GLU A 58 0.08 -4.51 -16.85
C GLU A 58 -0.09 -5.62 -15.81
N ALA A 59 -0.86 -6.65 -16.17
CA ALA A 59 -0.93 -7.86 -15.37
C ALA A 59 0.45 -8.52 -15.44
N VAL A 60 1.16 -8.55 -14.30
CA VAL A 60 2.36 -9.36 -14.17
C VAL A 60 1.91 -10.81 -14.26
N SER A 61 2.49 -11.59 -15.17
CA SER A 61 2.19 -13.01 -15.24
C SER A 61 2.71 -13.72 -13.99
N ASP A 62 2.11 -14.86 -13.64
CA ASP A 62 2.58 -15.65 -12.51
C ASP A 62 4.03 -16.11 -12.72
N GLU A 63 4.43 -16.34 -13.98
CA GLU A 63 5.80 -16.66 -14.38
C GLU A 63 6.76 -15.49 -14.12
N ASP A 64 6.41 -14.28 -14.55
CA ASP A 64 7.24 -13.08 -14.34
C ASP A 64 7.39 -12.76 -12.84
N PHE A 65 6.31 -12.93 -12.07
CA PHE A 65 6.34 -12.75 -10.62
C PHE A 65 7.29 -13.73 -9.95
N LYS A 66 7.21 -15.03 -10.31
CA LYS A 66 8.10 -16.05 -9.75
C LYS A 66 9.57 -15.80 -10.11
N ALA A 67 9.86 -15.41 -11.34
CA ALA A 67 11.22 -15.10 -11.77
C ALA A 67 11.82 -13.91 -10.99
N GLN A 68 11.04 -12.84 -10.79
CA GLN A 68 11.45 -11.70 -9.96
C GLN A 68 11.66 -12.10 -8.50
N LEU A 69 10.76 -12.92 -7.95
CA LEU A 69 10.85 -13.39 -6.56
C LEU A 69 12.09 -14.27 -6.35
N GLU A 70 12.40 -15.16 -7.29
CA GLU A 70 13.59 -16.01 -7.25
C GLU A 70 14.86 -15.17 -7.26
N THR A 71 14.95 -14.20 -8.18
CA THR A 71 16.09 -13.27 -8.26
C THR A 71 16.29 -12.50 -6.95
N LEU A 72 15.21 -11.97 -6.36
CA LEU A 72 15.26 -11.26 -5.08
C LEU A 72 15.65 -12.17 -3.92
N ASN A 73 15.21 -13.43 -3.94
CA ASN A 73 15.56 -14.39 -2.89
C ASN A 73 17.05 -14.79 -2.97
N GLU A 74 17.59 -14.98 -4.17
CA GLU A 74 19.03 -15.24 -4.36
C GLU A 74 19.88 -14.06 -3.86
N GLU A 75 19.48 -12.82 -4.17
CA GLU A 75 20.13 -11.62 -3.65
C GLU A 75 20.08 -11.56 -2.11
N LEU A 76 18.90 -11.86 -1.53
CA LEU A 76 18.73 -11.90 -0.08
C LEU A 76 19.63 -12.96 0.57
N GLU A 77 19.76 -14.14 -0.03
CA GLU A 77 20.63 -15.22 0.47
C GLU A 77 22.11 -14.80 0.45
N LEU A 78 22.55 -14.15 -0.63
CA LEU A 78 23.90 -13.59 -0.72
C LEU A 78 24.15 -12.54 0.36
N LEU A 79 23.24 -11.58 0.52
CA LEU A 79 23.33 -10.54 1.54
C LEU A 79 23.37 -11.13 2.95
N ASN A 80 22.58 -12.18 3.22
CA ASN A 80 22.60 -12.88 4.50
C ASN A 80 23.93 -13.59 4.76
N ALA A 81 24.56 -14.19 3.74
CA ALA A 81 25.88 -14.79 3.88
C ALA A 81 26.95 -13.73 4.22
N GLN A 82 26.94 -12.60 3.52
CA GLN A 82 27.83 -11.47 3.78
C GLN A 82 27.63 -10.87 5.17
N ALA A 83 26.37 -10.74 5.61
CA ALA A 83 26.05 -10.25 6.95
C ALA A 83 26.63 -11.14 8.05
N ARG A 84 26.53 -12.47 7.90
CA ARG A 84 27.10 -13.44 8.87
C ARG A 84 28.62 -13.38 8.92
N GLU A 85 29.29 -13.20 7.78
CA GLU A 85 30.75 -13.01 7.75
C GLU A 85 31.17 -11.75 8.50
N LEU A 86 30.44 -10.65 8.27
CA LEU A 86 30.68 -9.39 8.98
C LEU A 86 30.42 -9.53 10.48
N GLU A 87 29.33 -10.20 10.87
CA GLU A 87 29.00 -10.49 12.26
C GLU A 87 30.12 -11.30 12.95
N ALA A 88 30.62 -12.35 12.31
CA ALA A 88 31.73 -13.15 12.83
C ALA A 88 33.01 -12.33 13.01
N THR A 89 33.31 -11.46 12.04
CA THR A 89 34.47 -10.56 12.10
C THR A 89 34.36 -9.60 13.28
N ILE A 90 33.18 -8.98 13.47
CA ILE A 90 32.92 -8.08 14.59
C ILE A 90 33.06 -8.82 15.92
N ALA A 91 32.46 -10.02 16.04
CA ALA A 91 32.53 -10.82 17.25
C ALA A 91 33.99 -11.17 17.63
N CYS A 92 34.81 -11.56 16.64
CA CYS A 92 36.23 -11.84 16.83
C CYS A 92 36.99 -10.60 17.34
N ASN A 93 36.79 -9.45 16.69
CA ASN A 93 37.46 -8.21 17.07
C ASN A 93 37.06 -7.76 18.48
N VAL A 94 35.78 -7.89 18.85
CA VAL A 94 35.29 -7.57 20.19
C VAL A 94 35.93 -8.47 21.25
N ALA A 95 36.02 -9.79 20.99
CA ALA A 95 36.67 -10.72 21.91
C ALA A 95 38.15 -10.34 22.15
N GLN A 96 38.90 -10.02 21.09
CA GLN A 96 40.30 -9.60 21.19
C GLN A 96 40.48 -8.32 22.04
N ILE A 97 39.56 -7.36 21.91
CA ILE A 97 39.59 -6.12 22.70
C ILE A 97 39.26 -6.37 24.18
N LEU A 98 38.39 -7.32 24.49
CA LEU A 98 38.02 -7.64 25.87
C LEU A 98 39.08 -8.48 26.59
N GLU A 99 39.89 -9.23 25.86
CA GLU A 99 40.98 -10.06 26.39
C GLU A 99 42.33 -9.31 26.51
N SER A 100 42.42 -8.08 25.99
CA SER A 100 43.63 -7.22 26.07
C SER A 100 43.73 -6.43 27.37
#